data_AF-A0A9D7TT11-F1
#
_entry.id   AF-A0A9D7TT11-F1
#
_cell.length_a   1.000
_cell.length_b   1.000
_cell.length_c   1.000
_cell.angle_alpha   90.00
_cell.angle_beta   90.00
_cell.angle_gamma   90.00
#
_symmetry.space_group_name_H-M   'P 1'
#
loop_
_entity.id
_entity.type
_entity.pdbx_description
1 polymer ?
#
loop_
_entity_poly.entity_id
_entity_poly.type
_entity_poly.pdbx_seq_one_letter_code
_entity_poly.pdbx_strand_id
1 'polypeptide(L)' 'MHNPQNKICMRCGKTFECNANNIKLCQCNSISLTEAERTYLQNKYANCLCIDCLKAEQSFFQKNYSNNP' A
#
# COMPACT_ATOMS: atom_id res chain seq x y z
N MET A 1 -9.13 -10.09 23.03
CA MET A 1 -8.46 -8.83 22.67
C MET A 1 -7.84 -9.01 21.30
N HIS A 2 -8.46 -8.49 20.23
CA HIS A 2 -7.83 -8.48 18.92
C HIS A 2 -6.89 -7.27 18.88
N ASN A 3 -5.60 -7.51 19.11
CA ASN A 3 -4.58 -6.48 18.98
C ASN A 3 -4.50 -6.11 17.50
N PRO A 4 -4.81 -4.86 17.08
CA PRO A 4 -4.56 -4.45 15.71
C PRO A 4 -3.07 -4.71 15.45
N GLN A 5 -2.78 -5.53 14.44
CA GLN A 5 -1.40 -5.83 14.04
C GLN A 5 -0.83 -4.57 13.39
N ASN A 6 -0.35 -3.69 14.26
CA ASN A 6 0.33 -2.47 13.91
C ASN A 6 1.60 -2.83 13.14
N LYS A 7 1.65 -2.45 11.86
CA LYS A 7 2.82 -2.63 11.00
C LYS A 7 3.54 -1.29 10.85
N ILE A 8 4.84 -1.36 10.59
CA ILE A 8 5.66 -0.20 10.25
C ILE A 8 5.69 -0.06 8.73
N CYS A 9 5.35 1.12 8.22
CA CYS A 9 5.44 1.43 6.80
C CYS A 9 6.89 1.48 6.35
N MET A 10 7.29 0.66 5.37
CA MET A 10 8.68 0.65 4.86
C MET A 10 9.10 1.95 4.18
N ARG A 11 8.14 2.77 3.72
CA ARG A 11 8.44 4.02 3.03
C ARG A 11 8.66 5.20 3.98
N CYS A 12 7.82 5.34 5.01
CA CYS A 12 7.85 6.51 5.90
C CYS A 12 8.17 6.19 7.36
N GLY A 13 8.30 4.91 7.72
CA GLY A 13 8.58 4.46 9.09
C GLY A 13 7.41 4.63 10.07
N LYS A 14 6.26 5.14 9.63
CA LYS A 14 5.09 5.31 10.50
C LYS A 14 4.42 3.97 10.80
N THR A 15 4.00 3.81 12.05
CA THR A 15 3.14 2.71 12.46
C THR A 15 1.72 2.95 11.95
N PHE A 16 1.10 1.92 11.36
CA PHE A 16 -0.29 1.99 10.89
C PHE A 16 -1.00 0.67 11.14
N GLU A 17 -2.33 0.74 11.22
CA GLU A 17 -3.17 -0.43 11.40
C GLU A 17 -3.25 -1.21 10.08
N CYS A 18 -2.58 -2.36 10.05
CA CYS A 18 -2.66 -3.29 8.93
C CYS A 18 -3.44 -4.52 9.37
N ASN A 19 -4.76 -4.49 9.17
CA ASN A 19 -5.61 -5.65 9.40
C ASN A 19 -5.53 -6.63 8.23
N ALA A 20 -4.34 -7.18 7.94
CA ALA A 20 -4.16 -8.13 6.84
C ALA A 20 -5.09 -9.35 6.95
N ASN A 21 -5.40 -9.77 8.19
CA ASN A 21 -6.36 -10.87 8.47
C ASN A 21 -7.81 -10.52 8.12
N ASN A 22 -8.15 -9.23 8.03
CA ASN A 22 -9.45 -8.77 7.58
C ASN A 22 -9.23 -7.58 6.65
N ILE A 23 -8.91 -7.86 5.40
CA ILE A 23 -8.57 -6.84 4.40
C ILE A 23 -9.65 -5.76 4.29
N LYS A 24 -10.93 -6.09 4.54
CA LYS A 24 -12.05 -5.12 4.55
C LYS A 24 -11.87 -4.02 5.61
N LEU A 25 -11.16 -4.31 6.70
CA LEU A 25 -10.83 -3.39 7.80
C LEU A 25 -9.42 -2.79 7.69
N CYS A 26 -8.67 -3.10 6.62
CA CYS A 26 -7.39 -2.46 6.37
C CYS A 26 -7.61 -1.11 5.69
N GLN A 27 -6.93 -0.06 6.15
CA GLN A 27 -6.95 1.24 5.45
C GLN A 27 -6.45 1.11 4.00
N CYS A 28 -5.65 0.09 3.71
CA CYS A 28 -5.18 -0.25 2.37
C CYS A 28 -6.30 -0.70 1.41
N ASN A 29 -7.47 -1.12 1.90
CA ASN A 29 -8.61 -1.49 1.07
C ASN A 29 -9.43 -0.28 0.57
N SER A 30 -9.19 0.91 1.13
CA SER A 30 -9.82 2.15 0.67
C SER A 30 -9.20 2.71 -0.62
N ILE A 31 -8.13 2.10 -1.13
CA ILE A 31 -7.46 2.50 -2.37
C ILE A 31 -7.56 1.36 -3.40
N SER A 32 -8.02 1.70 -4.59
CA SER A 32 -8.04 0.78 -5.73
C SER A 32 -6.72 0.90 -6.48
N LEU A 33 -5.96 -0.19 -6.52
CA LEU A 33 -4.72 -0.30 -7.29
C LEU A 33 -4.93 -1.28 -8.45
N THR A 34 -4.49 -0.90 -9.64
CA THR A 34 -4.42 -1.77 -10.82
C THR A 34 -3.39 -2.89 -10.61
N GLU A 35 -3.46 -3.94 -11.44
CA GLU A 35 -2.51 -5.06 -11.34
C GLU A 35 -1.06 -4.61 -11.58
N ALA A 36 -0.84 -3.68 -12.51
CA ALA A 36 0.48 -3.11 -12.78
C ALA A 36 1.03 -2.33 -11.58
N GLU A 37 0.20 -1.50 -10.94
CA GLU A 37 0.58 -0.77 -9.71
C GLU A 37 0.89 -1.73 -8.56
N ARG A 38 0.07 -2.78 -8.38
CA ARG A 38 0.29 -3.79 -7.33
C ARG A 38 1.61 -4.52 -7.55
N THR A 39 1.89 -4.92 -8.79
CA THR A 39 3.14 -5.58 -9.17
C THR A 39 4.34 -4.66 -8.94
N TYR A 40 4.25 -3.39 -9.33
CA TYR A 40 5.30 -2.40 -9.05
C TYR A 40 5.57 -2.27 -7.54
N LEU A 41 4.52 -2.15 -6.73
CA LEU A 41 4.65 -2.04 -5.27
C LEU A 41 5.25 -3.30 -4.64
N GLN A 42 4.84 -4.50 -5.08
CA GLN A 42 5.37 -5.77 -4.58
C GLN A 42 6.86 -5.96 -4.92
N ASN A 43 7.28 -5.51 -6.10
CA ASN A 43 8.70 -5.55 -6.48
C ASN A 43 9.56 -4.54 -5.71
N LYS A 44 8.98 -3.39 -5.33
CA LYS A 44 9.70 -2.30 -4.67
C LYS A 44 9.72 -2.40 -3.13
N TYR A 45 8.67 -2.93 -2.52
CA TYR A 45 8.50 -2.96 -1.07
C TYR A 45 8.17 -4.38 -0.58
N ALA A 46 9.02 -4.91 0.29
CA ALA A 46 8.86 -6.26 0.87
C ALA A 46 7.76 -6.35 1.95
N ASN A 47 7.22 -5.23 2.41
CA ASN A 47 6.23 -5.17 3.48
C ASN A 47 5.19 -4.07 3.21
N CYS A 48 4.13 -4.06 4.02
CA CYS A 48 2.98 -3.21 3.80
C CYS A 48 3.33 -1.71 3.92
N LEU A 49 2.66 -0.89 3.11
CA LEU A 49 2.71 0.57 3.16
C LEU A 49 1.44 1.13 3.79
N CYS A 50 1.55 2.27 4.49
CA CYS A 50 0.39 3.00 4.95
C CYS A 50 -0.39 3.62 3.77
N ILE A 51 -1.65 3.99 4.00
CA ILE A 51 -2.54 4.52 2.95
C ILE A 51 -1.98 5.78 2.26
N ASP A 52 -1.33 6.67 3.02
CA ASP A 52 -0.72 7.88 2.45
C ASP A 52 0.44 7.54 1.49
N CYS A 53 1.25 6.54 1.88
CA CYS A 53 2.36 6.07 1.06
C CYS A 53 1.86 5.31 -0.17
N LEU A 54 0.80 4.51 -0.04
CA LEU A 54 0.15 3.86 -1.19
C LEU A 54 -0.36 4.89 -2.19
N LYS A 55 -1.08 5.93 -1.74
CA LYS A 55 -1.56 7.02 -2.61
C LYS A 55 -0.44 7.76 -3.32
N ALA A 56 0.65 8.02 -2.60
CA ALA A 56 1.82 8.70 -3.16
C ALA A 56 2.54 7.84 -4.21
N GLU A 57 2.73 6.55 -3.95
CA GLU A 57 3.34 5.64 -4.91
C GLU A 57 2.42 5.38 -6.11
N GLN A 58 1.11 5.31 -5.91
CA GLN A 58 0.12 5.25 -6.99
C GLN A 58 0.25 6.46 -7.91
N SER A 59 0.23 7.67 -7.33
CA SER A 59 0.37 8.92 -8.09
C SER A 59 1.72 8.98 -8.81
N PHE A 60 2.78 8.48 -8.20
CA PHE A 60 4.10 8.39 -8.82
C PHE A 60 4.10 7.40 -9.99
N PHE A 61 3.50 6.22 -9.81
CA PHE A 61 3.41 5.20 -10.84
C PHE A 61 2.66 5.72 -12.07
N GLN A 62 1.48 6.31 -11.87
CA GLN A 62 0.69 6.89 -12.96
C GLN A 62 1.49 7.97 -13.72
N LYS A 63 2.19 8.87 -13.03
CA LYS A 63 2.99 9.91 -13.69
C LYS A 63 4.17 9.38 -14.51
N ASN A 64 4.80 8.29 -14.06
CA ASN A 64 6.03 7.76 -14.66
C ASN A 64 5.79 6.59 -15.63
N TYR A 65 4.67 5.87 -15.49
CA TYR A 65 4.40 4.61 -16.19
C TYR A 65 3.05 4.59 -16.95
N SER A 66 2.22 5.65 -16.90
CA SER A 66 0.95 5.73 -17.67
C SER A 66 1.14 5.92 -19.20
N ASN A 67 2.31 5.57 -19.73
CA ASN A 67 2.62 5.57 -21.16
C ASN A 67 3.00 4.17 -21.67
N ASN A 68 2.39 3.11 -21.16
CA ASN A 68 2.54 1.78 -21.75
C ASN A 68 1.23 1.42 -22.50
N PRO A 69 1.21 1.47 -23.85
CA PRO A 69 0.08 1.04 -24.66
C PRO A 69 -0.20 -0.45 -24.56
#